data_AF-A0A1I6SZ25-F1
#
_entry.id   AF-A0A1I6SZ25-F1
#
_cell.length_a   1.000
_cell.length_b   1.000
_cell.length_c   1.000
_cell.angle_alpha   90.00
_cell.angle_beta   90.00
_cell.angle_gamma   90.00
#
_symmetry.space_group_name_H-M   'P 1'
#
loop_
_entity.id
_entity.type
_entity.pdbx_description
1 polymer ?
#
loop_
_entity_poly.entity_id
_entity_poly.type
_entity_poly.pdbx_seq_one_letter_code
_entity_poly.pdbx_strand_id
1 'polypeptide(L)'
;MRKTEVYQIRLDSQEKKHAFAVFKQLGITPAQAVRLFFKQVVLTKSIPFSIENQSINLDQLNKIRKLKQQQNTLNNDIEQSTMTDQKSVLDDDHLDLFEELNAILGESDKT
;
A
#
# COMPACT_ATOMS: atom_id res chain seq x y z
N MET A 1 -36.45 22.54 -12.67
CA MET A 1 -36.19 21.10 -12.42
C MET A 1 -34.67 20.89 -12.42
N ARG A 2 -34.09 20.20 -11.44
CA ARG A 2 -32.64 19.90 -11.46
C ARG A 2 -32.39 18.73 -12.40
N LYS A 3 -31.38 18.83 -13.28
CA LYS A 3 -30.97 17.70 -14.14
C LYS A 3 -30.41 16.58 -13.26
N THR A 4 -30.80 15.34 -13.55
CA THR A 4 -30.34 14.14 -12.85
C THR A 4 -29.66 13.22 -13.86
N GLU A 5 -28.42 12.84 -13.57
CA GLU A 5 -27.65 11.90 -14.38
C GLU A 5 -27.54 10.55 -13.64
N VAL A 6 -27.45 9.46 -14.41
CA VAL A 6 -27.31 8.10 -13.88
C VAL A 6 -25.84 7.69 -13.91
N TYR A 7 -25.34 7.20 -12.78
CA TYR A 7 -23.98 6.64 -12.67
C TYR A 7 -24.07 5.15 -12.37
N GLN A 8 -23.38 4.33 -13.17
CA GLN A 8 -23.34 2.87 -13.02
C GLN A 8 -21.95 2.43 -12.54
N ILE A 9 -21.92 1.61 -11.49
CA ILE A 9 -20.69 1.09 -10.88
C ILE A 9 -20.76 -0.43 -10.93
N ARG A 10 -19.68 -1.07 -11.38
CA ARG A 10 -19.48 -2.52 -11.25
C ARG A 10 -18.77 -2.79 -9.93
N LEU A 11 -19.30 -3.73 -9.15
CA LEU A 11 -18.70 -4.20 -7.90
C LEU A 11 -18.62 -5.71 -7.91
N ASP A 12 -17.67 -6.26 -7.14
CA ASP A 12 -17.65 -7.69 -6.86
C ASP A 12 -18.89 -8.12 -6.05
N SER A 13 -19.30 -9.38 -6.23
CA SER A 13 -20.47 -9.96 -5.58
C SER A 13 -20.34 -9.97 -4.06
N GLN A 14 -19.16 -10.29 -3.52
CA GLN A 14 -18.93 -10.31 -2.08
C GLN A 14 -18.86 -8.89 -1.53
N GLU A 15 -18.09 -8.00 -2.16
CA GLU A 15 -17.97 -6.60 -1.74
C GLU A 15 -19.35 -5.92 -1.64
N LYS A 16 -20.20 -6.14 -2.66
CA LYS A 16 -21.58 -5.65 -2.66
C LYS A 16 -22.38 -6.14 -1.46
N LYS A 17 -22.33 -7.44 -1.13
CA LYS A 17 -23.08 -8.00 0.01
C LYS A 17 -22.64 -7.38 1.32
N HIS A 18 -21.34 -7.26 1.54
CA HIS A 18 -20.78 -6.69 2.78
C HIS A 18 -21.14 -5.20 2.90
N ALA A 19 -20.92 -4.40 1.87
CA ALA A 19 -21.24 -2.97 1.89
C ALA A 19 -22.74 -2.72 2.14
N PHE A 20 -23.63 -3.50 1.51
CA PHE A 20 -25.07 -3.36 1.68
C PHE A 20 -25.53 -3.73 3.10
N ALA A 21 -24.90 -4.71 3.74
CA ALA A 21 -25.18 -5.05 5.13
C ALA A 21 -24.82 -3.88 6.06
N VAL A 22 -23.65 -3.26 5.86
CA VAL A 22 -23.21 -2.08 6.62
C VAL A 22 -24.15 -0.90 6.41
N PHE A 23 -24.51 -0.59 5.16
CA PHE A 23 -25.44 0.51 4.87
C PHE A 23 -26.82 0.29 5.51
N LYS A 24 -27.31 -0.95 5.51
CA LYS A 24 -28.57 -1.32 6.18
C LYS A 24 -28.50 -1.12 7.69
N GLN A 25 -27.37 -1.47 8.32
CA GLN A 25 -27.16 -1.24 9.75
C GLN A 25 -27.12 0.26 10.09
N LEU A 26 -26.53 1.08 9.21
CA LEU A 26 -26.48 2.54 9.36
C LEU A 26 -27.80 3.23 8.98
N GLY A 27 -28.79 2.50 8.47
CA GLY A 27 -30.09 3.05 8.07
C GLY A 27 -30.03 3.95 6.83
N ILE A 28 -28.99 3.81 6.00
CA ILE A 28 -28.81 4.61 4.77
C ILE A 28 -28.88 3.71 3.54
N THR A 29 -29.39 4.27 2.44
CA THR A 29 -29.37 3.58 1.15
C THR A 29 -28.00 3.74 0.47
N PRO A 30 -27.56 2.78 -0.37
CA PRO A 30 -26.31 2.91 -1.12
C PRO A 30 -26.27 4.19 -1.97
N ALA A 31 -27.40 4.58 -2.57
CA ALA A 31 -27.49 5.81 -3.35
C ALA A 31 -27.26 7.07 -2.49
N GLN A 32 -27.74 7.08 -1.24
CA GLN A 32 -27.47 8.17 -0.29
C GLN A 32 -25.98 8.21 0.09
N ALA A 33 -25.36 7.06 0.36
CA ALA A 33 -23.94 6.97 0.69
C ALA A 33 -23.06 7.49 -0.45
N VAL A 34 -23.30 7.05 -1.69
CA VAL A 34 -22.58 7.53 -2.88
C VAL A 34 -22.79 9.03 -3.10
N ARG A 35 -24.01 9.53 -2.89
CA ARG A 35 -24.29 10.97 -2.99
C ARG A 35 -23.57 11.78 -1.90
N LEU A 36 -23.46 11.24 -0.70
CA LEU A 36 -22.74 11.86 0.41
C LEU A 36 -21.23 11.92 0.09
N PHE A 37 -20.67 10.84 -0.45
CA PHE A 37 -19.30 10.80 -0.94
C PHE A 37 -19.03 11.93 -1.94
N PHE A 38 -19.84 12.05 -3.00
CA PHE A 38 -19.65 13.11 -4.00
C PHE A 38 -19.79 14.52 -3.41
N LYS A 39 -20.73 14.72 -2.48
CA LYS A 39 -20.84 16.01 -1.77
C LYS A 39 -19.57 16.34 -1.02
N GLN A 40 -18.99 15.37 -0.33
CA GLN A 40 -17.78 15.58 0.45
C GLN A 40 -16.58 15.88 -0.46
N VAL A 41 -16.41 15.13 -1.56
CA VAL A 41 -15.37 15.40 -2.58
C VAL A 41 -15.49 16.83 -3.13
N VAL A 42 -16.71 17.27 -3.43
CA VAL A 42 -16.94 18.64 -3.95
C VAL A 42 -16.65 19.70 -2.89
N LEU A 43 -16.93 19.42 -1.61
CA LEU A 43 -16.75 20.33 -0.49
C LEU A 43 -15.28 20.47 -0.09
N THR A 44 -14.56 19.36 0.04
CA THR A 44 -13.15 19.34 0.51
C THR A 44 -12.14 19.44 -0.63
N LYS A 45 -12.58 19.27 -1.88
CA LYS A 45 -11.70 19.13 -3.06
C LYS A 45 -10.67 18.00 -2.91
N SER A 46 -11.02 16.97 -2.14
CA SER A 46 -10.16 15.84 -1.82
C SER A 46 -10.98 14.56 -1.63
N ILE A 47 -10.31 13.42 -1.55
CA ILE A 47 -10.97 12.15 -1.25
C ILE A 47 -11.33 12.11 0.24
N PRO A 48 -12.58 11.77 0.61
CA PRO A 48 -13.12 11.89 1.97
C PRO A 48 -12.74 10.72 2.88
N PHE A 49 -11.55 10.18 2.70
CA PHE A 49 -10.90 9.21 3.56
C PHE A 49 -9.39 9.28 3.32
N SER A 50 -8.60 8.99 4.35
CA SER A 50 -7.15 8.90 4.21
C SER A 50 -6.81 7.72 3.30
N ILE A 51 -6.06 7.96 2.23
CA ILE A 51 -5.49 6.91 1.40
C ILE A 51 -4.13 6.58 2.03
N GLU A 52 -4.14 5.61 2.93
CA GLU A 52 -2.91 5.05 3.51
C GLU A 52 -2.55 3.81 2.70
N ASN A 53 -1.30 3.72 2.22
CA ASN A 53 -0.78 2.48 1.67
C ASN A 53 -0.68 1.47 2.81
N GLN A 54 -1.63 0.54 2.88
CA GLN A 54 -1.79 -0.42 3.97
C GLN A 54 -0.61 -1.41 4.13
N SER A 55 0.45 -1.27 3.33
CA SER A 55 1.60 -2.17 3.27
C SER A 55 2.94 -1.58 3.72
N ILE A 56 3.04 -0.29 4.08
CA ILE A 56 4.35 0.24 4.50
C ILE A 56 4.21 1.09 5.76
N ASN A 57 4.16 0.41 6.91
CA ASN A 57 4.57 1.02 8.15
C ASN A 57 6.10 1.23 8.05
N LEU A 58 6.50 2.37 7.48
CA LEU A 58 7.91 2.75 7.28
C LEU A 58 8.70 2.65 8.58
N ASP A 59 8.06 2.88 9.73
CA ASP A 59 8.68 2.74 11.05
C ASP A 59 9.01 1.29 11.39
N GLN A 60 8.12 0.33 11.10
CA GLN A 60 8.39 -1.09 11.23
C GLN A 60 9.47 -1.55 10.25
N LEU A 61 9.45 -1.09 8.99
CA LEU A 61 10.48 -1.41 8.01
C LEU A 61 11.86 -0.89 8.45
N ASN A 62 11.92 0.35 8.93
CA ASN A 62 13.14 0.94 9.47
C ASN A 62 13.63 0.21 10.73
N LYS A 63 12.71 -0.27 11.58
CA LYS A 63 13.05 -1.08 12.76
C LYS A 63 13.60 -2.44 12.37
N ILE A 64 13.00 -3.13 11.40
CA ILE A 64 13.49 -4.40 10.86
C ILE A 64 14.86 -4.21 10.20
N ARG A 65 15.05 -3.14 9.40
CA ARG A 65 16.34 -2.79 8.78
C ARG A 65 17.43 -2.56 9.83
N LYS A 66 17.15 -1.78 10.89
CA LYS A 66 18.09 -1.54 11.99
C LYS A 66 18.45 -2.82 12.75
N LEU A 67 17.46 -3.69 13.00
CA LEU A 67 17.69 -4.99 13.65
C LEU A 67 18.54 -5.92 12.78
N LYS A 68 18.27 -5.98 11.48
CA LYS A 68 19.03 -6.80 10.50
C LYS A 68 20.47 -6.29 10.34
N GLN A 69 20.68 -4.97 10.30
CA GLN A 69 22.03 -4.38 10.30
C GLN A 69 22.80 -4.68 11.59
N GLN A 70 22.16 -4.61 12.75
CA GLN A 70 22.80 -4.93 14.04
C GLN A 70 23.18 -6.41 14.15
N GLN A 71 22.36 -7.32 13.60
CA GLN A 71 22.72 -8.74 13.50
C GLN A 71 23.89 -8.97 12.52
N ASN A 72 23.95 -8.21 11.41
CA ASN A 72 25.05 -8.33 10.46
C ASN A 72 26.38 -7.79 11.01
N THR A 73 26.35 -6.79 11.91
CA THR A 73 27.56 -6.33 12.61
C THR A 73 28.08 -7.30 13.68
N LEU A 74 27.27 -8.25 14.14
CA LEU A 74 27.68 -9.28 15.10
C LEU A 74 28.24 -10.54 14.41
N ASN A 75 27.88 -10.78 13.14
CA ASN A 75 28.36 -11.93 12.37
C ASN A 75 29.63 -11.66 11.56
N ASN A 76 29.99 -10.38 11.33
CA ASN A 76 31.17 -10.02 10.54
C ASN A 76 32.52 -10.06 11.28
N ASP A 77 32.55 -10.43 12.57
CA ASP A 77 33.80 -10.64 13.32
C ASP A 77 34.42 -12.04 13.08
N ILE A 78 33.83 -12.90 12.22
CA ILE A 78 34.37 -14.24 11.94
C ILE A 78 34.90 -14.43 10.52
N GLU A 79 34.57 -13.58 9.54
CA GLU A 79 35.02 -13.79 8.15
C GLU A 79 35.67 -12.54 7.50
N GLN A 80 36.63 -11.92 8.19
CA GLN A 80 37.65 -11.07 7.55
C GLN A 80 38.80 -11.93 7.01
N SER A 81 38.56 -12.72 5.97
CA SER A 81 39.65 -13.25 5.15
C SER A 81 39.17 -13.82 3.82
N THR A 82 38.79 -12.96 2.88
CA THR A 82 39.18 -13.11 1.47
C THR A 82 38.97 -11.79 0.71
N MET A 83 40.05 -11.34 0.08
CA MET A 83 40.19 -10.18 -0.81
C MET A 83 39.18 -10.20 -1.96
N THR A 84 38.81 -9.03 -2.51
CA THR A 84 39.13 -8.56 -3.89
C THR A 84 38.29 -7.33 -4.29
N ASP A 85 39.00 -6.27 -4.69
CA ASP A 85 38.75 -5.18 -5.66
C ASP A 85 37.37 -4.52 -5.90
N GLN A 86 37.37 -3.21 -5.65
CA GLN A 86 36.84 -2.09 -6.46
C GLN A 86 35.73 -2.35 -7.49
N LYS A 87 34.50 -1.84 -7.24
CA LYS A 87 33.66 -1.20 -8.27
C LYS A 87 32.49 -0.39 -7.69
N SER A 88 32.34 0.85 -8.16
CA SER A 88 31.12 1.69 -8.15
C SER A 88 30.22 1.68 -6.91
N VAL A 89 30.60 2.47 -5.90
CA VAL A 89 29.65 2.97 -4.89
C VAL A 89 28.83 4.08 -5.55
N LEU A 90 27.52 4.09 -5.34
CA LEU A 90 26.50 5.01 -5.90
C LEU A 90 25.87 4.51 -7.21
N ASP A 91 25.01 3.48 -7.13
CA ASP A 91 23.77 3.33 -7.94
C ASP A 91 23.01 2.01 -7.66
N ASP A 92 23.61 1.02 -6.98
CA ASP A 92 22.98 -0.31 -6.74
C ASP A 92 21.94 -0.34 -5.59
N ASP A 93 22.07 0.50 -4.56
CA ASP A 93 21.19 0.45 -3.37
C ASP A 93 19.71 0.74 -3.66
N HIS A 94 19.40 1.30 -4.84
CA HIS A 94 18.03 1.58 -5.26
C HIS A 94 17.40 0.45 -6.07
N LEU A 95 18.18 -0.37 -6.79
CA LEU A 95 17.64 -1.50 -7.54
C LEU A 95 17.26 -2.64 -6.59
N ASP A 96 18.11 -2.92 -5.59
CA ASP A 96 17.89 -3.98 -4.61
C ASP A 96 16.61 -3.77 -3.80
N LEU A 97 16.24 -2.52 -3.52
CA LEU A 97 15.03 -2.20 -2.76
C LEU A 97 13.75 -2.55 -3.52
N PHE A 98 13.71 -2.34 -4.84
CA PHE A 98 12.54 -2.66 -5.65
C PHE A 98 12.45 -4.17 -5.94
N GLU A 99 13.59 -4.83 -6.13
CA GLU A 99 13.65 -6.27 -6.33
C GLU A 99 13.26 -7.04 -5.05
N GLU A 100 13.73 -6.57 -3.87
CA GLU A 100 13.32 -7.10 -2.57
C GLU A 100 11.81 -6.86 -2.30
N LEU A 101 11.27 -5.70 -2.70
CA LEU A 101 9.83 -5.43 -2.60
C LEU A 101 9.01 -6.35 -3.50
N ASN A 102 9.41 -6.54 -4.75
CA ASN A 102 8.71 -7.44 -5.68
C ASN A 102 8.76 -8.90 -5.21
N ALA A 103 9.88 -9.34 -4.64
CA ALA A 103 10.02 -10.67 -4.05
C ALA A 103 9.12 -10.86 -2.80
N ILE A 104 8.96 -9.82 -1.97
CA ILE A 104 8.08 -9.84 -0.79
C ILE A 104 6.60 -9.80 -1.18
N LEU A 105 6.24 -9.06 -2.23
CA LEU A 105 4.88 -8.96 -2.76
C LEU A 105 4.44 -10.17 -3.58
N GLY A 106 5.36 -11.11 -3.87
CA GLY A 106 5.05 -12.34 -4.60
C GLY A 106 4.69 -12.11 -6.07
N GLU A 107 5.07 -10.98 -6.66
CA GLU A 107 4.84 -10.66 -8.08
C GLU A 107 5.96 -11.15 -9.01
N SER A 108 6.85 -12.04 -8.52
CA SER A 108 7.94 -12.59 -9.33
C SER A 108 7.51 -13.65 -10.37
N ASP A 109 6.23 -14.03 -10.45
CA ASP A 109 5.72 -14.91 -11.50
C ASP A 109 4.67 -14.23 -12.38
N LYS A 110 5.14 -13.42 -13.34
CA LYS A 110 4.43 -13.17 -14.60
C LYS A 110 5.39 -12.76 -15.73
N THR A 111 6.20 -13.72 -16.16
CA THR A 111 6.67 -13.82 -17.55
C THR A 111 6.26 -15.15 -18.12
#